data_AF-A0A7J3WA72-F1
#
_entry.id   AF-A0A7J3WA72-F1
#
_cell.length_a   1.000
_cell.length_b   1.000
_cell.length_c   1.000
_cell.angle_alpha   90.00
_cell.angle_beta   90.00
_cell.angle_gamma   90.00
#
_symmetry.space_group_name_H-M   'P 1'
#
loop_
_entity.id
_entity.type
_entity.pdbx_description
1 polymer ?
#
loop_
_entity_poly.entity_id
_entity_poly.type
_entity_poly.pdbx_seq_one_letter_code
_entity_poly.pdbx_strand_id
1 'polypeptide(L)'
;MRTLRKRKNVLTTVWLKVNISLEIEELRKRIDQVDLELLKLLKERTKLVSEILEVKKKLGLPFKDVKREKEILERVKAKAVELSLDPALTEDIFKRIIGLSMSFYRDISIAYLGPKGSFTEIAAMKFLNGANVRYIPKPTIREVFRSVESGDVDMGVVPIENSIEGSVNITLDLLLDTPLKIYGEVELRVDHCLLVSPGSTMEDIRVIFSHPQAIAQCRAFLETVIPHAEIV
;
A
#
# COMPACT_ATOMS: atom_id res chain seq x y z
N MET A 1 -18.41 74.10 29.82
CA MET A 1 -18.83 72.69 29.62
C MET A 1 -17.65 71.91 29.04
N ARG A 2 -16.90 71.17 29.86
CA ARG A 2 -15.72 70.39 29.44
C ARG A 2 -15.98 68.89 29.58
N THR A 3 -15.77 68.20 28.47
CA THR A 3 -16.08 66.80 28.20
C THR A 3 -15.06 65.84 28.85
N LEU A 4 -15.52 64.91 29.68
CA LEU A 4 -14.72 63.78 30.20
C LEU A 4 -14.78 62.60 29.22
N ARG A 5 -13.85 62.53 28.27
CA ARG A 5 -13.64 61.34 27.43
C ARG A 5 -12.82 60.31 28.22
N LYS A 6 -13.46 59.27 28.76
CA LYS A 6 -12.76 58.10 29.33
C LYS A 6 -11.86 57.49 28.25
N ARG A 7 -10.56 57.35 28.52
CA ARG A 7 -9.60 56.70 27.62
C ARG A 7 -10.10 55.28 27.29
N LYS A 8 -10.06 54.90 26.01
CA LYS A 8 -10.39 53.55 25.52
C LYS A 8 -9.54 52.54 26.29
N ASN A 9 -10.20 51.62 27.00
CA ASN A 9 -9.54 50.53 27.69
C ASN A 9 -9.22 49.45 26.65
N VAL A 10 -7.96 49.32 26.25
CA VAL A 10 -7.53 48.33 25.25
C VAL A 10 -6.72 47.27 25.99
N LEU A 11 -7.25 46.04 26.03
CA LEU A 11 -6.53 44.89 26.56
C LEU A 11 -5.68 44.29 25.44
N THR A 12 -4.37 44.30 25.61
CA THR A 12 -3.43 43.59 24.73
C THR A 12 -3.05 42.27 25.41
N THR A 13 -3.35 41.15 24.79
CA THR A 13 -3.00 39.81 25.29
C THR A 13 -1.81 39.23 24.52
N VAL A 14 -0.92 38.53 25.22
CA VAL A 14 0.22 37.81 24.66
C VAL A 14 0.09 36.32 24.98
N TRP A 15 0.56 35.48 24.05
CA TRP A 15 0.62 34.03 24.24
C TRP A 15 1.99 33.66 24.79
N LEU A 16 2.04 32.94 25.91
CA LEU A 16 3.28 32.42 26.49
C LEU A 16 3.45 30.95 26.10
N LYS A 17 4.65 30.56 25.67
CA LYS A 17 5.06 29.16 25.49
C LYS A 17 6.30 28.92 26.36
N VAL A 18 6.36 27.76 27.01
CA VAL A 18 7.55 27.33 27.75
C VAL A 18 8.71 27.20 26.76
N ASN A 19 9.82 27.88 27.04
CA ASN A 19 11.03 27.72 26.25
C ASN A 19 11.61 26.34 26.57
N ILE A 20 11.78 25.50 25.54
CA ILE A 20 12.36 24.15 25.73
C ILE A 20 13.80 24.34 26.20
N SER A 21 14.23 23.59 27.22
CA SER A 21 15.59 23.73 27.76
C SER A 21 16.62 23.36 26.69
N LEU A 22 17.76 24.07 26.68
CA LEU A 22 18.88 23.79 25.78
C LEU A 22 19.37 22.33 25.89
N GLU A 23 19.24 21.73 27.08
CA GLU A 23 19.59 20.33 27.35
C GLU A 23 18.72 19.33 26.55
N ILE A 24 17.42 19.59 26.43
CA ILE A 24 16.52 18.74 25.62
C ILE A 24 16.91 18.82 24.15
N GLU A 25 17.25 20.00 23.67
CA GLU A 25 17.62 20.20 22.27
C GLU A 25 18.93 19.50 21.92
N GLU A 26 19.89 19.49 22.84
CA GLU A 26 21.15 18.76 22.66
C GLU A 26 20.93 17.23 22.69
N LEU A 27 20.05 16.73 23.55
CA LEU A 27 19.66 15.31 23.55
C LEU A 27 18.97 14.90 22.25
N ARG A 28 18.12 15.75 21.67
CA ARG A 28 17.47 15.49 20.37
C ARG A 28 18.47 15.37 19.24
N LYS A 29 19.45 16.27 19.16
CA LYS A 29 20.52 16.18 18.15
C LYS A 29 21.31 14.86 18.25
N ARG A 30 21.53 14.38 19.48
CA ARG A 30 22.18 13.08 19.70
C ARG A 30 21.30 11.92 19.25
N ILE A 31 19.97 11.99 19.46
CA ILE A 31 19.02 11.01 18.93
C ILE A 31 19.06 11.01 17.40
N ASP A 32 19.02 12.19 16.76
CA ASP A 32 19.08 12.31 15.31
C ASP A 32 20.34 11.65 14.72
N GLN A 33 21.48 11.76 15.41
CA GLN A 33 22.73 11.09 15.02
C GLN A 33 22.62 9.56 15.11
N VAL A 34 22.05 9.05 16.21
CA VAL A 34 21.83 7.61 16.39
C VAL A 34 20.87 7.08 15.32
N ASP A 35 19.81 7.81 15.00
CA ASP A 35 18.85 7.43 13.97
C ASP A 35 19.49 7.35 12.59
N LEU A 36 20.39 8.29 12.26
CA LEU A 36 21.17 8.25 11.02
C LEU A 36 22.12 7.04 10.97
N GLU A 37 22.70 6.64 12.10
CA GLU A 37 23.53 5.43 12.18
C GLU A 37 22.68 4.16 12.02
N LEU A 38 21.50 4.09 12.64
CA LEU A 38 20.56 2.98 12.46
C LEU A 38 20.18 2.83 10.99
N LEU A 39 19.88 3.93 10.29
CA LEU A 39 19.56 3.89 8.85
C LEU A 39 20.72 3.36 8.00
N LYS A 40 21.97 3.75 8.31
CA LYS A 40 23.16 3.23 7.63
C LYS A 40 23.32 1.72 7.85
N LEU A 41 23.15 1.26 9.09
CA LEU A 41 23.23 -0.17 9.44
C LEU A 41 22.12 -0.99 8.79
N LEU A 42 20.90 -0.46 8.72
CA LEU A 42 19.79 -1.10 8.02
C LEU A 42 20.08 -1.23 6.52
N LYS A 43 20.63 -0.19 5.88
CA LYS A 43 21.05 -0.23 4.47
C LYS A 43 22.16 -1.26 4.23
N GLU A 44 23.15 -1.35 5.12
CA GLU A 44 24.20 -2.35 5.01
C GLU A 44 23.64 -3.77 5.16
N ARG A 45 22.75 -3.98 6.13
CA ARG A 45 22.07 -5.27 6.34
C ARG A 45 21.27 -5.69 5.11
N THR A 46 20.49 -4.79 4.50
CA THR A 46 19.72 -5.12 3.30
C THR A 46 20.63 -5.50 2.13
N LYS A 47 21.78 -4.84 1.98
CA LYS A 47 22.79 -5.20 0.98
C LYS A 47 23.35 -6.61 1.21
N LEU A 48 23.73 -6.96 2.43
CA LEU A 48 24.23 -8.31 2.75
C LEU A 48 23.17 -9.40 2.49
N VAL A 49 21.91 -9.13 2.85
CA VAL A 49 20.81 -10.04 2.55
C VAL A 49 20.65 -10.21 1.03
N SER A 50 20.76 -9.12 0.27
CA SER A 50 20.72 -9.15 -1.20
C SER A 50 21.77 -10.10 -1.79
N GLU A 51 23.02 -9.95 -1.35
CA GLU A 51 24.14 -10.80 -1.80
C GLU A 51 23.90 -12.29 -1.46
N ILE A 52 23.37 -12.58 -0.26
CA ILE A 52 22.99 -13.95 0.14
C ILE A 52 21.89 -14.51 -0.76
N LEU A 53 20.88 -13.71 -1.10
CA LEU A 53 19.77 -14.14 -1.96
C LEU A 53 20.22 -14.41 -3.39
N GLU A 54 21.16 -13.63 -3.94
CA GLU A 54 21.77 -13.91 -5.24
C GLU A 54 22.52 -15.25 -5.25
N VAL A 55 23.27 -15.54 -4.18
CA VAL A 55 23.96 -16.83 -4.03
C VAL A 55 22.95 -17.98 -3.92
N LYS A 56 21.91 -17.84 -3.07
CA LYS A 56 20.85 -18.85 -2.95
C LYS A 56 20.14 -19.10 -4.27
N LYS A 57 19.87 -18.05 -5.06
CA LYS A 57 19.26 -18.16 -6.39
C LYS A 57 20.12 -18.98 -7.35
N LYS A 58 21.44 -18.72 -7.40
CA LYS A 58 22.39 -19.49 -8.22
C LYS A 58 22.46 -20.96 -7.82
N LEU A 59 22.29 -21.26 -6.54
CA LEU A 59 22.32 -22.62 -5.98
C LEU A 59 20.95 -23.32 -5.98
N GLY A 60 19.87 -22.65 -6.42
CA GLY A 60 18.51 -23.20 -6.37
C GLY A 60 17.96 -23.42 -4.95
N LEU A 61 18.49 -22.71 -3.95
CA LEU A 61 18.09 -22.84 -2.55
C LEU A 61 16.88 -21.94 -2.23
N PRO A 62 16.01 -22.33 -1.28
CA PRO A 62 14.88 -21.51 -0.86
C PRO A 62 15.35 -20.18 -0.24
N PHE A 63 14.67 -19.09 -0.63
CA PHE A 63 14.97 -17.75 -0.12
C PHE A 63 14.70 -17.65 1.40
N LYS A 64 13.59 -18.22 1.87
CA LYS A 64 13.23 -18.23 3.30
C LYS A 64 13.99 -19.34 4.03
N ASP A 65 14.60 -18.98 5.15
CA ASP A 65 15.28 -19.92 6.04
C ASP A 65 14.73 -19.75 7.46
N VAL A 66 13.70 -20.56 7.77
CA VAL A 66 12.97 -20.48 9.05
C VAL A 66 13.88 -20.77 10.23
N LYS A 67 14.82 -21.72 10.06
CA LYS A 67 15.77 -22.07 11.11
C LYS A 67 16.68 -20.88 11.40
N ARG A 68 17.20 -20.23 10.35
CA ARG A 68 18.06 -19.06 10.51
C ARG A 68 17.33 -17.87 11.12
N GLU A 69 16.09 -17.61 10.74
CA GLU A 69 15.27 -16.55 11.36
C GLU A 69 15.09 -16.80 12.86
N LYS A 70 14.77 -18.04 13.25
CA LYS A 70 14.62 -18.42 14.67
C LYS A 70 15.92 -18.20 15.45
N GLU A 71 17.07 -18.64 14.92
CA GLU A 71 18.39 -18.43 15.55
C GLU A 71 18.70 -16.94 15.76
N ILE A 72 18.35 -16.08 14.78
CA ILE A 72 18.53 -14.64 14.90
C ILE A 72 17.67 -14.09 16.05
N LEU A 73 16.39 -14.46 16.09
CA LEU A 73 15.45 -13.97 17.11
C LEU A 73 15.82 -14.43 18.52
N GLU A 74 16.29 -15.65 18.70
CA GLU A 74 16.79 -16.14 19.98
C GLU A 74 18.03 -15.37 20.44
N ARG A 75 18.98 -15.13 19.54
CA ARG A 75 20.20 -14.37 19.83
C ARG A 75 19.91 -12.91 20.21
N VAL A 76 19.03 -12.23 19.48
CA VAL A 76 18.72 -10.81 19.76
C VAL A 76 17.95 -10.66 21.06
N LYS A 77 17.09 -11.61 21.42
CA LYS A 77 16.43 -11.63 22.73
C LYS A 77 17.41 -11.76 23.88
N ALA A 78 18.36 -12.69 23.78
CA ALA A 78 19.41 -12.83 24.78
C ALA A 78 20.21 -11.52 24.94
N LYS A 79 20.55 -10.89 23.81
CA LYS A 79 21.29 -9.62 23.83
C LYS A 79 20.46 -8.43 24.34
N ALA A 80 19.15 -8.44 24.11
CA ALA A 80 18.24 -7.43 24.64
C ALA A 80 18.28 -7.40 26.18
N VAL A 81 18.26 -8.57 26.82
CA VAL A 81 18.37 -8.69 28.28
C VAL A 81 19.68 -8.08 28.77
N GLU A 82 20.81 -8.38 28.11
CA GLU A 82 22.13 -7.82 28.48
C GLU A 82 22.20 -6.30 28.34
N LEU A 83 21.44 -5.72 27.41
CA LEU A 83 21.40 -4.28 27.14
C LEU A 83 20.29 -3.56 27.91
N SER A 84 19.59 -4.23 28.82
CA SER A 84 18.43 -3.71 29.55
C SER A 84 17.30 -3.23 28.63
N LEU A 85 17.11 -3.91 27.50
CA LEU A 85 15.98 -3.71 26.59
C LEU A 85 14.92 -4.79 26.80
N ASP A 86 13.65 -4.45 26.54
CA ASP A 86 12.57 -5.42 26.57
C ASP A 86 12.78 -6.50 25.48
N PRO A 87 12.88 -7.80 25.84
CA PRO A 87 13.16 -8.84 24.85
C PRO A 87 12.03 -9.05 23.84
N ALA A 88 10.77 -8.87 24.24
CA ALA A 88 9.62 -9.06 23.36
C ALA A 88 9.54 -7.94 22.32
N LEU A 89 9.66 -6.68 22.76
CA LEU A 89 9.70 -5.52 21.86
C LEU A 89 10.92 -5.58 20.93
N THR A 90 12.07 -6.03 21.43
CA THR A 90 13.27 -6.21 20.60
C THR A 90 13.04 -7.29 19.54
N GLU A 91 12.42 -8.42 19.90
CA GLU A 91 12.04 -9.46 18.95
C GLU A 91 11.16 -8.89 17.82
N ASP A 92 10.15 -8.09 18.17
CA ASP A 92 9.23 -7.49 17.20
C ASP A 92 9.89 -6.47 16.28
N ILE A 93 10.80 -5.64 16.81
CA ILE A 93 11.64 -4.74 16.00
C ILE A 93 12.48 -5.57 15.02
N PHE A 94 13.13 -6.63 15.49
CA PHE A 94 13.98 -7.45 14.62
C PHE A 94 13.19 -8.23 13.58
N LYS A 95 11.96 -8.69 13.86
CA LYS A 95 11.05 -9.23 12.84
C LYS A 95 10.80 -8.23 11.73
N ARG A 96 10.54 -6.96 12.06
CA ARG A 96 10.35 -5.87 11.08
C ARG A 96 11.62 -5.59 10.29
N ILE A 97 12.79 -5.57 10.94
CA ILE A 97 14.09 -5.40 10.27
C ILE A 97 14.37 -6.54 9.29
N ILE A 98 14.09 -7.79 9.69
CA ILE A 98 14.19 -8.96 8.82
C ILE A 98 13.28 -8.78 7.60
N GLY A 99 12.01 -8.44 7.82
CA GLY A 99 11.03 -8.18 6.76
C GLY A 99 11.48 -7.09 5.79
N LEU A 100 11.93 -5.94 6.30
CA LEU A 100 12.47 -4.83 5.51
C LEU A 100 13.65 -5.26 4.63
N SER A 101 14.51 -6.14 5.15
CA SER A 101 15.67 -6.59 4.37
C SER A 101 15.31 -7.59 3.27
N MET A 102 14.15 -8.23 3.38
CA MET A 102 13.62 -9.17 2.38
C MET A 102 12.68 -8.50 1.37
N SER A 103 12.12 -7.33 1.69
CA SER A 103 11.08 -6.67 0.89
C SER A 103 11.53 -6.24 -0.51
N PHE A 104 12.84 -6.06 -0.72
CA PHE A 104 13.41 -5.72 -2.03
C PHE A 104 13.58 -6.92 -2.97
N TYR A 105 13.50 -8.16 -2.46
CA TYR A 105 13.84 -9.39 -3.19
C TYR A 105 12.74 -10.44 -3.28
N ARG A 106 11.58 -10.20 -2.66
CA ARG A 106 10.41 -10.99 -3.01
C ARG A 106 9.77 -10.34 -4.22
N ASP A 107 9.85 -11.00 -5.37
CA ASP A 107 8.83 -10.86 -6.42
C ASP A 107 7.53 -11.34 -5.80
N ILE A 108 6.82 -10.47 -5.08
CA ILE A 108 5.51 -10.81 -4.54
C ILE A 108 4.61 -11.02 -5.75
N SER A 109 4.06 -12.20 -5.88
CA SER A 109 3.16 -12.55 -6.96
C SER A 109 1.72 -12.31 -6.52
N ILE A 110 0.99 -11.56 -7.32
CA ILE A 110 -0.37 -11.13 -6.99
C ILE A 110 -1.30 -11.47 -8.12
N ALA A 111 -2.23 -12.39 -7.86
CA ALA A 111 -3.35 -12.61 -8.76
C ALA A 111 -4.39 -11.50 -8.58
N TYR A 112 -4.93 -10.99 -9.67
CA TYR A 112 -6.02 -10.01 -9.62
C TYR A 112 -7.09 -10.33 -10.66
N LEU A 113 -8.30 -9.84 -10.44
CA LEU A 113 -9.38 -9.92 -11.44
C LEU A 113 -9.01 -9.06 -12.65
N GLY A 114 -8.63 -9.74 -13.74
CA GLY A 114 -8.17 -9.10 -14.98
C GLY A 114 -9.29 -8.49 -15.82
N PRO A 115 -8.96 -8.00 -17.03
CA PRO A 115 -7.63 -8.06 -17.68
C PRO A 115 -6.67 -6.97 -17.17
N LYS A 116 -5.49 -6.87 -17.79
CA LYS A 116 -4.58 -5.73 -17.59
C LYS A 116 -5.30 -4.41 -17.91
N GLY A 117 -5.10 -3.40 -17.08
CA GLY A 117 -5.81 -2.12 -17.06
C GLY A 117 -7.08 -2.13 -16.21
N SER A 118 -7.46 -3.26 -15.59
CA SER A 118 -8.65 -3.30 -14.74
C SER A 118 -8.48 -2.47 -13.47
N PHE A 119 -9.60 -2.03 -12.89
CA PHE A 119 -9.59 -1.35 -11.59
C PHE A 119 -8.98 -2.22 -10.48
N THR A 120 -9.09 -3.55 -10.59
CA THR A 120 -8.47 -4.47 -9.63
C THR A 120 -6.94 -4.53 -9.77
N GLU A 121 -6.38 -4.35 -10.97
CA GLU A 121 -4.93 -4.15 -11.14
C GLU A 121 -4.48 -2.84 -10.48
N ILE A 122 -5.20 -1.74 -10.75
CA ILE A 122 -4.89 -0.43 -10.19
C ILE A 122 -4.96 -0.47 -8.66
N ALA A 123 -5.96 -1.16 -8.10
CA ALA A 123 -6.09 -1.40 -6.67
C ALA A 123 -4.87 -2.18 -6.11
N ALA A 124 -4.45 -3.24 -6.79
CA ALA A 124 -3.28 -4.04 -6.41
C ALA A 124 -1.98 -3.21 -6.44
N MET A 125 -1.83 -2.33 -7.44
CA MET A 125 -0.70 -1.42 -7.55
C MET A 125 -0.70 -0.36 -6.45
N LYS A 126 -1.87 0.22 -6.15
CA LYS A 126 -2.03 1.23 -5.09
C LYS A 126 -1.69 0.68 -3.70
N PHE A 127 -2.03 -0.59 -3.42
CA PHE A 127 -1.84 -1.19 -2.10
C PHE A 127 -0.36 -1.45 -1.74
N LEU A 128 0.50 -1.82 -2.71
CA LEU A 128 1.89 -2.25 -2.46
C LEU A 128 2.96 -1.33 -3.04
N ASN A 129 2.61 -0.07 -3.30
CA ASN A 129 3.43 0.93 -3.95
C ASN A 129 4.91 0.89 -3.48
N GLY A 130 5.83 0.49 -4.36
CA GLY A 130 7.28 0.44 -4.09
C GLY A 130 7.94 -0.94 -3.89
N ALA A 131 7.19 -2.05 -3.97
CA ALA A 131 7.78 -3.40 -3.97
C ALA A 131 8.01 -3.95 -5.40
N ASN A 132 8.97 -4.86 -5.57
CA ASN A 132 9.08 -5.68 -6.79
C ASN A 132 7.91 -6.67 -6.81
N VAL A 133 6.81 -6.31 -7.47
CA VAL A 133 5.57 -7.10 -7.49
C VAL A 133 5.28 -7.57 -8.91
N ARG A 134 4.92 -8.85 -9.04
CA ARG A 134 4.44 -9.43 -10.28
C ARG A 134 2.91 -9.53 -10.25
N TYR A 135 2.25 -8.68 -11.03
CA TYR A 135 0.80 -8.71 -11.20
C TYR A 135 0.41 -9.74 -12.25
N ILE A 136 -0.44 -10.70 -11.87
CA ILE A 136 -0.86 -11.82 -12.70
C ILE A 136 -2.38 -11.73 -12.91
N PRO A 137 -2.85 -11.35 -14.11
CA PRO A 137 -4.28 -11.29 -14.38
C PRO A 137 -4.88 -12.69 -14.36
N LYS A 138 -6.05 -12.81 -13.72
CA LYS A 138 -6.88 -14.02 -13.76
C LYS A 138 -8.25 -13.67 -14.36
N PRO A 139 -8.85 -14.59 -15.14
CA PRO A 139 -10.09 -14.31 -15.86
C PRO A 139 -11.32 -14.25 -14.96
N THR A 140 -11.26 -14.86 -13.76
CA THR A 140 -12.39 -14.88 -12.82
C THR A 140 -11.91 -14.76 -11.38
N ILE A 141 -12.81 -14.33 -10.49
CA ILE A 141 -12.57 -14.28 -9.04
C ILE A 141 -12.21 -15.67 -8.50
N ARG A 142 -12.87 -16.74 -8.97
CA ARG A 142 -12.55 -18.13 -8.58
C ARG A 142 -11.11 -18.51 -8.90
N GLU A 143 -10.60 -18.12 -10.07
CA GLU A 143 -9.20 -18.39 -10.44
C GLU A 143 -8.21 -17.60 -9.59
N VAL A 144 -8.57 -16.40 -9.13
CA VAL A 144 -7.76 -15.65 -8.15
C VAL A 144 -7.68 -16.44 -6.84
N PHE A 145 -8.82 -16.84 -6.26
CA PHE A 145 -8.87 -17.63 -5.03
C PHE A 145 -8.06 -18.93 -5.15
N ARG A 146 -8.28 -19.71 -6.23
CA ARG A 146 -7.57 -20.97 -6.47
C ARG A 146 -6.05 -20.76 -6.54
N SER A 147 -5.59 -19.70 -7.20
CA SER A 147 -4.15 -19.42 -7.34
C SER A 147 -3.51 -19.09 -5.99
N VAL A 148 -4.22 -18.42 -5.09
CA VAL A 148 -3.73 -18.12 -3.74
C VAL A 148 -3.76 -19.37 -2.86
N GLU A 149 -4.85 -20.13 -2.91
CA GLU A 149 -5.04 -21.34 -2.10
C GLU A 149 -4.03 -22.45 -2.44
N SER A 150 -3.70 -22.60 -3.73
CA SER A 150 -2.67 -23.55 -4.21
C SER A 150 -1.24 -23.10 -3.92
N GLY A 151 -1.02 -21.83 -3.56
CA GLY A 151 0.30 -21.25 -3.38
C GLY A 151 1.02 -20.91 -4.69
N ASP A 152 0.32 -20.92 -5.83
CA ASP A 152 0.85 -20.46 -7.13
C ASP A 152 1.19 -18.96 -7.10
N VAL A 153 0.47 -18.20 -6.28
CA VAL A 153 0.75 -16.79 -6.00
C VAL A 153 0.73 -16.51 -4.51
N ASP A 154 1.42 -15.44 -4.09
CA ASP A 154 1.48 -15.03 -2.68
C ASP A 154 0.18 -14.38 -2.18
N MET A 155 -0.49 -13.61 -3.04
CA MET A 155 -1.68 -12.82 -2.68
C MET A 155 -2.70 -12.74 -3.82
N GLY A 156 -3.94 -12.42 -3.46
CA GLY A 156 -5.04 -12.22 -4.39
C GLY A 156 -5.75 -10.89 -4.14
N VAL A 157 -6.13 -10.17 -5.20
CA VAL A 157 -6.93 -8.95 -5.13
C VAL A 157 -8.22 -9.17 -5.90
N VAL A 158 -9.34 -8.98 -5.22
CA VAL A 158 -10.70 -9.19 -5.73
C VAL A 158 -11.61 -8.07 -5.21
N PRO A 159 -12.64 -7.67 -5.97
CA PRO A 159 -13.63 -6.73 -5.47
C PRO A 159 -14.53 -7.42 -4.43
N ILE A 160 -14.82 -6.74 -3.33
CA ILE A 160 -15.77 -7.21 -2.30
C ILE A 160 -17.07 -6.39 -2.30
N GLU A 161 -17.00 -5.13 -2.71
CA GLU A 161 -18.12 -4.21 -2.77
C GLU A 161 -17.92 -3.18 -3.89
N ASN A 162 -19.01 -2.77 -4.52
CA ASN A 162 -19.10 -1.64 -5.43
C ASN A 162 -20.21 -0.70 -4.95
N SER A 163 -19.96 0.60 -4.89
CA SER A 163 -20.92 1.60 -4.39
C SER A 163 -22.23 1.67 -5.18
N ILE A 164 -22.26 1.12 -6.40
CA ILE A 164 -23.44 1.16 -7.28
C ILE A 164 -24.23 -0.16 -7.24
N GLU A 165 -23.54 -1.31 -7.22
CA GLU A 165 -24.18 -2.64 -7.30
C GLU A 165 -24.21 -3.37 -5.95
N GLY A 166 -23.56 -2.81 -4.92
CA GLY A 166 -23.43 -3.41 -3.61
C GLY A 166 -22.34 -4.48 -3.57
N SER A 167 -22.51 -5.44 -2.64
CA SER A 167 -21.53 -6.48 -2.39
C SER A 167 -21.35 -7.44 -3.58
N VAL A 168 -20.12 -7.89 -3.78
CA VAL A 168 -19.76 -8.90 -4.78
C VAL A 168 -19.95 -10.28 -4.15
N ASN A 169 -21.15 -10.85 -4.30
CA ASN A 169 -21.56 -12.11 -3.64
C ASN A 169 -20.56 -13.26 -3.84
N ILE A 170 -20.03 -13.45 -5.06
CA ILE A 170 -19.08 -14.53 -5.33
C ILE A 170 -17.79 -14.41 -4.49
N THR A 171 -17.35 -13.19 -4.17
CA THR A 171 -16.20 -12.98 -3.28
C THR A 171 -16.56 -13.38 -1.85
N LEU A 172 -17.76 -13.01 -1.38
CA LEU A 172 -18.24 -13.37 -0.05
C LEU A 172 -18.41 -14.89 0.10
N ASP A 173 -19.00 -15.56 -0.88
CA ASP A 173 -19.18 -17.01 -0.90
C ASP A 173 -17.83 -17.72 -0.82
N LEU A 174 -16.85 -17.31 -1.64
CA LEU A 174 -15.51 -17.92 -1.65
C LEU A 174 -14.73 -17.66 -0.35
N LEU A 175 -14.97 -16.53 0.33
CA LEU A 175 -14.37 -16.28 1.65
C LEU A 175 -14.94 -17.18 2.75
N LEU A 176 -16.18 -17.65 2.59
CA LEU A 176 -16.79 -18.62 3.50
C LEU A 176 -16.32 -20.06 3.19
N ASP A 177 -16.15 -20.37 1.90
CA ASP A 177 -15.84 -21.73 1.44
C ASP A 177 -14.34 -22.07 1.46
N THR A 178 -13.45 -21.08 1.60
CA THR A 178 -11.99 -21.28 1.59
C THR A 178 -11.35 -20.91 2.93
N PRO A 179 -10.16 -21.46 3.27
CA PRO A 179 -9.45 -21.07 4.49
C PRO A 179 -8.77 -19.70 4.39
N LEU A 180 -8.85 -19.02 3.24
CA LEU A 180 -8.20 -17.75 2.98
C LEU A 180 -8.74 -16.65 3.92
N LYS A 181 -7.86 -15.70 4.27
CA LYS A 181 -8.18 -14.59 5.18
C LYS A 181 -7.91 -13.26 4.48
N ILE A 182 -8.75 -12.27 4.78
CA ILE A 182 -8.55 -10.90 4.30
C ILE A 182 -7.29 -10.35 4.97
N TYR A 183 -6.31 -9.96 4.16
CA TYR A 183 -5.05 -9.39 4.63
C TYR A 183 -5.12 -7.85 4.78
N GLY A 184 -5.93 -7.20 3.95
CA GLY A 184 -6.13 -5.76 3.94
C GLY A 184 -7.15 -5.35 2.89
N GLU A 185 -7.46 -4.06 2.86
CA GLU A 185 -8.42 -3.45 1.95
C GLU A 185 -7.87 -2.19 1.29
N VAL A 186 -8.42 -1.84 0.14
CA VAL A 186 -8.10 -0.60 -0.56
C VAL A 186 -9.36 -0.05 -1.22
N GLU A 187 -9.68 1.20 -0.91
CA GLU A 187 -10.74 1.93 -1.60
C GLU A 187 -10.17 2.59 -2.86
N LEU A 188 -10.82 2.35 -4.00
CA LEU A 188 -10.46 2.95 -5.27
C LEU A 188 -11.66 3.74 -5.80
N ARG A 189 -11.45 5.04 -6.03
CA ARG A 189 -12.40 5.85 -6.79
C ARG A 189 -12.35 5.42 -8.25
N VAL A 190 -13.50 5.01 -8.77
CA VAL A 190 -13.68 4.64 -10.18
C VAL A 190 -13.98 5.90 -10.97
N ASP A 191 -13.00 6.35 -11.75
CA ASP A 191 -13.15 7.42 -12.71
C ASP A 191 -13.04 6.83 -14.13
N HIS A 192 -14.08 6.97 -14.94
CA HIS A 192 -14.07 6.54 -16.34
C HIS A 192 -13.48 7.62 -17.23
N CYS A 193 -12.67 7.23 -18.22
CA CYS A 193 -12.12 8.14 -19.21
C CYS A 193 -12.56 7.73 -20.61
N LEU A 194 -12.99 8.71 -21.40
CA LEU A 194 -13.20 8.53 -22.83
C LEU A 194 -11.85 8.61 -23.54
N LEU A 195 -11.47 7.56 -24.27
CA LEU A 195 -10.21 7.49 -25.00
C LEU A 195 -10.48 7.60 -26.50
N VAL A 196 -9.77 8.51 -27.17
CA VAL A 196 -9.85 8.75 -28.61
C VAL A 196 -8.45 8.78 -29.22
N SER A 197 -8.37 8.63 -30.54
CA SER A 197 -7.09 8.75 -31.24
C SER A 197 -6.56 10.18 -31.16
N PRO A 198 -5.22 10.38 -31.11
CA PRO A 198 -4.64 11.72 -31.12
C PRO A 198 -5.12 12.54 -32.32
N GLY A 199 -5.63 13.74 -32.06
CA GLY A 199 -6.12 14.65 -33.10
C GLY A 199 -7.59 14.48 -33.48
N SER A 200 -8.31 13.50 -32.92
CA SER A 200 -9.77 13.39 -33.08
C SER A 200 -10.50 14.45 -32.24
N THR A 201 -11.60 15.00 -32.77
CA THR A 201 -12.51 15.85 -32.00
C THR A 201 -13.73 15.08 -31.51
N MET A 202 -14.54 15.69 -30.63
CA MET A 202 -15.75 15.04 -30.12
C MET A 202 -16.79 14.80 -31.22
N GLU A 203 -16.81 15.65 -32.25
CA GLU A 203 -17.71 15.55 -33.40
C GLU A 203 -17.34 14.41 -34.36
N ASP A 204 -16.13 13.86 -34.25
CA ASP A 204 -15.67 12.73 -35.06
C ASP A 204 -16.15 11.38 -34.51
N ILE A 205 -16.62 11.37 -33.25
CA ILE A 205 -16.98 10.13 -32.56
C ILE A 205 -18.31 9.62 -33.10
N ARG A 206 -18.31 8.39 -33.61
CA ARG A 206 -19.51 7.74 -34.19
C ARG A 206 -19.95 6.51 -33.42
N VAL A 207 -19.01 5.80 -32.81
CA VAL A 207 -19.28 4.56 -32.07
C VAL A 207 -18.46 4.55 -30.80
N ILE A 208 -19.07 4.18 -29.68
CA ILE A 208 -18.46 4.05 -28.36
C ILE A 208 -18.55 2.60 -27.93
N PHE A 209 -17.40 1.97 -27.71
CA PHE A 209 -17.31 0.60 -27.22
C PHE A 209 -16.92 0.60 -25.74
N SER A 210 -17.68 -0.10 -24.89
CA SER A 210 -17.25 -0.36 -23.51
C SER A 210 -18.03 -1.49 -22.86
N HIS A 211 -17.69 -1.81 -21.61
CA HIS A 211 -18.49 -2.75 -20.82
C HIS A 211 -19.86 -2.13 -20.51
N PRO A 212 -20.98 -2.89 -20.54
CA PRO A 212 -22.32 -2.37 -20.27
C PRO A 212 -22.45 -1.60 -18.96
N GLN A 213 -21.71 -2.04 -17.93
CA GLN A 213 -21.68 -1.36 -16.63
C GLN A 213 -21.01 0.03 -16.69
N ALA A 214 -19.92 0.17 -17.44
CA ALA A 214 -19.24 1.45 -17.62
C ALA A 214 -20.13 2.42 -18.42
N ILE A 215 -20.81 1.92 -19.47
CA ILE A 215 -21.80 2.68 -20.24
C ILE A 215 -22.93 3.18 -19.33
N ALA A 216 -23.50 2.29 -18.50
CA ALA A 216 -24.59 2.65 -17.60
C ALA A 216 -24.19 3.77 -16.63
N GLN A 217 -22.97 3.72 -16.09
CA GLN A 217 -22.44 4.73 -15.17
C GLN A 217 -22.14 6.07 -15.87
N CYS A 218 -21.78 6.04 -17.15
CA CYS A 218 -21.46 7.24 -17.93
C CYS A 218 -22.62 7.79 -18.77
N ARG A 219 -23.81 7.18 -18.70
CA ARG A 219 -24.95 7.47 -19.59
C ARG A 219 -25.27 8.96 -19.70
N ALA A 220 -25.45 9.66 -18.58
CA ALA A 220 -25.80 11.08 -18.57
C ALA A 220 -24.73 11.96 -19.26
N PHE A 221 -23.45 11.62 -19.09
CA PHE A 221 -22.35 12.30 -19.76
C PHE A 221 -22.37 12.04 -21.27
N LEU A 222 -22.55 10.77 -21.68
CA LEU A 222 -22.60 10.38 -23.08
C LEU A 222 -23.78 11.03 -23.82
N GLU A 223 -24.96 11.05 -23.22
CA GLU A 223 -26.16 11.67 -23.79
C GLU A 223 -26.04 13.20 -23.90
N THR A 224 -25.26 13.85 -23.03
CA THR A 224 -25.07 15.31 -23.07
C THR A 224 -24.00 15.73 -24.05
N VAL A 225 -22.87 15.02 -24.06
CA VAL A 225 -21.64 15.46 -24.77
C VAL A 225 -21.54 14.84 -26.16
N ILE A 226 -22.04 13.62 -26.35
CA ILE A 226 -21.90 12.87 -27.62
C ILE A 226 -23.23 12.16 -27.97
N PRO A 227 -24.35 12.91 -28.09
CA PRO A 227 -25.68 12.32 -28.29
C PRO A 227 -25.84 11.57 -29.62
N HIS A 228 -24.91 11.79 -30.55
CA HIS A 228 -24.96 11.28 -31.92
C HIS A 228 -24.16 9.98 -32.11
N ALA A 229 -23.40 9.55 -31.10
CA ALA A 229 -22.61 8.33 -31.20
C ALA A 229 -23.47 7.10 -30.82
N GLU A 230 -23.30 6.04 -31.59
CA GLU A 230 -23.84 4.72 -31.29
C GLU A 230 -23.06 4.09 -30.13
N ILE A 231 -23.76 3.43 -29.20
CA ILE A 231 -23.15 2.79 -28.03
C ILE A 231 -23.22 1.28 -28.21
N VAL A 232 -22.07 0.60 -28.10
CA VAL A 232 -21.88 -0.84 -28.30
C VAL A 232 -21.23 -1.49 -27.09
#